data_AF-A0A956CII7-F1
#
_entry.id   AF-A0A956CII7-F1
#
_cell.length_a   1.000
_cell.length_b   1.000
_cell.length_c   1.000
_cell.angle_alpha   90.00
_cell.angle_beta   90.00
_cell.angle_gamma   90.00
#
_symmetry.space_group_name_H-M   'P 1'
#
loop_
_entity.id
_entity.type
_entity.pdbx_description
1 polymer ?
#
loop_
_entity_poly.entity_id
_entity_poly.type
_entity_poly.pdbx_seq_one_letter_code
_entity_poly.pdbx_strand_id
1 'polypeptide(L)'
;SGGQAGSGGQAGSGGQAGSGGTGGGADAGPGPDHLLITEVGIQPGGSEYIEIMNPTSAAVDLSDYYVSDNSGYYTLTSGPWTFSGTPGSDFLAQFPSGTMLQPGAVLVIAGEAASGNDGFETLFGKCPDFTLNSTGTALSCGGGSVPAMKIPANGSVGSSAGSLISNQREMIVLFTWDGSSSTVKDVDYVTWGTTFDANTRIDKTGKTGYQPDTQADQQKPADQGVPASAGAPLAIERCAMETGEKTTGGNGITGHDETSEDMSASFKSAATPSPGTKNSCLP
;
A
#
# COMPACT_ATOMS: atom_id res chain seq x y z
N SER A 1 74.88 43.24 14.91
CA SER A 1 74.30 44.56 15.23
C SER A 1 72.79 44.41 15.17
N GLY A 2 72.12 43.95 16.23
CA GLY A 2 71.88 44.66 17.50
C GLY A 2 70.39 45.07 17.49
N GLY A 3 69.56 44.83 18.49
CA GLY A 3 69.70 44.12 19.75
C GLY A 3 68.32 43.93 20.42
N GLN A 4 68.28 42.99 21.36
CA GLN A 4 67.48 42.84 22.59
C GLN A 4 66.22 43.69 22.87
N ALA A 5 65.16 43.01 23.34
CA ALA A 5 64.52 43.07 24.68
C ALA A 5 63.25 42.19 24.65
N GLY A 6 62.89 41.31 25.60
CA GLY A 6 62.82 41.42 27.06
C GLY A 6 61.32 41.41 27.47
N SER A 7 60.75 40.24 27.82
CA SER A 7 60.36 39.79 29.19
C SER A 7 58.91 40.09 29.65
N GLY A 8 58.29 39.11 30.32
CA GLY A 8 57.03 39.18 31.11
C GLY A 8 55.97 38.20 30.56
N GLY A 9 55.54 37.09 31.20
CA GLY A 9 55.02 36.91 32.57
C GLY A 9 53.59 37.48 32.66
N GLN A 10 52.50 36.84 33.11
CA GLN A 10 52.16 35.52 33.66
C GLN A 10 50.60 35.49 33.76
N ALA A 11 49.98 34.31 33.60
CA ALA A 11 48.66 33.86 34.12
C ALA A 11 47.36 34.70 34.00
N GLY A 12 46.28 34.03 33.54
CA GLY A 12 45.07 33.88 34.36
C GLY A 12 43.73 34.48 33.91
N SER A 13 42.82 33.59 33.48
CA SER A 13 41.37 33.54 33.77
C SER A 13 40.36 34.47 33.05
N GLY A 14 39.17 33.89 32.81
CA GLY A 14 37.89 34.61 32.70
C GLY A 14 37.24 34.52 31.33
N GLY A 15 36.20 33.68 31.21
CA GLY A 15 35.48 33.45 29.95
C GLY A 15 34.32 34.41 29.69
N GLN A 16 33.70 34.26 28.51
CA GLN A 16 32.25 34.44 28.36
C GLN A 16 31.76 33.79 27.06
N ALA A 17 30.67 33.05 27.19
CA ALA A 17 29.98 32.35 26.13
C ALA A 17 29.35 33.33 25.12
N GLY A 18 29.56 33.05 23.83
CA GLY A 18 28.79 33.62 22.73
C GLY A 18 27.96 32.51 22.10
N SER A 19 26.71 32.39 22.53
CA SER A 19 25.66 31.64 21.85
C SER A 19 25.37 32.29 20.50
N GLY A 20 25.34 31.50 19.43
CA GLY A 20 25.09 31.98 18.08
C GLY A 20 24.56 30.89 17.16
N GLY A 21 23.24 30.69 17.19
CA GLY A 21 22.45 30.29 16.02
C GLY A 21 22.29 28.81 15.75
N THR A 22 21.41 28.15 16.52
CA THR A 22 20.66 27.00 15.99
C THR A 22 19.72 27.50 14.90
N GLY A 23 20.10 27.30 13.63
CA GLY A 23 19.15 27.36 12.53
C GLY A 23 18.12 26.26 12.75
N GLY A 24 16.89 26.65 13.07
CA GLY A 24 15.77 25.72 13.17
C GLY A 24 15.60 25.01 11.83
N GLY A 25 15.98 23.73 11.79
CA GLY A 25 15.36 22.80 10.88
C GLY A 25 13.88 22.81 11.24
N ALA A 26 13.03 23.19 10.28
CA ALA A 26 11.63 22.85 10.38
C ALA A 26 11.56 21.35 10.69
N ASP A 27 10.87 20.97 11.77
CA ASP A 27 10.37 19.61 11.92
C ASP A 27 9.54 19.32 10.67
N ALA A 28 10.18 18.76 9.65
CA ALA A 28 9.49 17.88 8.74
C ALA A 28 8.87 16.83 9.67
N GLY A 29 7.55 16.66 9.59
CA GLY A 29 6.88 15.61 10.35
C GLY A 29 7.59 14.25 10.16
N PRO A 30 7.30 13.26 11.01
CA PRO A 30 7.87 11.93 10.80
C PRO A 30 7.67 11.54 9.34
N GLY A 31 8.77 11.14 8.68
CA GLY A 31 8.71 10.65 7.30
C GLY A 31 7.79 9.42 7.20
N PRO A 32 7.53 8.94 5.99
CA PRO A 32 6.69 7.77 5.77
C PRO A 32 7.16 6.60 6.65
N ASP A 33 6.24 6.01 7.43
CA ASP A 33 6.56 5.03 8.46
C ASP A 33 6.04 3.61 8.16
N HIS A 34 5.32 3.44 7.06
CA HIS A 34 4.81 2.17 6.58
C HIS A 34 4.76 2.13 5.03
N LEU A 35 4.30 1.00 4.47
CA LEU A 35 4.21 0.77 3.02
C LEU A 35 2.92 1.36 2.45
N LEU A 36 2.96 1.93 1.26
CA LEU A 36 1.77 2.50 0.62
C LEU A 36 1.30 1.67 -0.56
N ILE A 37 -0.01 1.55 -0.73
CA ILE A 37 -0.66 1.26 -2.01
C ILE A 37 -0.53 2.54 -2.86
N THR A 38 0.18 2.44 -3.97
CA THR A 38 0.48 3.60 -4.82
C THR A 38 -0.30 3.61 -6.13
N GLU A 39 -0.75 2.47 -6.60
CA GLU A 39 -1.53 2.40 -7.84
C GLU A 39 -2.44 1.17 -7.82
N VAL A 40 -3.69 1.32 -8.28
CA VAL A 40 -4.59 0.18 -8.53
C VAL A 40 -5.09 0.28 -9.96
N GLY A 41 -4.71 -0.69 -10.79
CA GLY A 41 -5.22 -0.86 -12.14
C GLY A 41 -6.61 -1.48 -12.11
N ILE A 42 -7.62 -0.71 -12.51
CA ILE A 42 -9.03 -1.10 -12.43
C ILE A 42 -9.51 -1.73 -13.75
N GLN A 43 -8.96 -1.32 -14.89
CA GLN A 43 -9.30 -1.90 -16.19
C GLN A 43 -8.15 -1.81 -17.18
N PRO A 44 -8.12 -2.69 -18.21
CA PRO A 44 -9.04 -3.81 -18.45
C PRO A 44 -8.84 -4.94 -17.45
N GLY A 45 -9.85 -5.80 -17.28
CA GLY A 45 -9.85 -6.79 -16.20
C GLY A 45 -8.69 -7.78 -16.24
N GLY A 46 -8.25 -8.21 -17.43
CA GLY A 46 -7.05 -9.06 -17.57
C GLY A 46 -5.72 -8.39 -17.21
N SER A 47 -5.72 -7.06 -17.03
CA SER A 47 -4.57 -6.25 -16.67
C SER A 47 -4.78 -5.51 -15.35
N GLU A 48 -5.67 -5.99 -14.49
CA GLU A 48 -5.82 -5.49 -13.11
C GLU A 48 -4.54 -5.74 -12.31
N TYR A 49 -4.18 -4.77 -11.47
CA TYR A 49 -3.02 -4.88 -10.59
C TYR A 49 -3.12 -3.99 -9.37
N ILE A 50 -2.25 -4.28 -8.41
CA ILE A 50 -2.01 -3.49 -7.21
C ILE A 50 -0.51 -3.20 -7.19
N GLU A 51 -0.14 -1.93 -7.10
CA GLU A 51 1.22 -1.49 -6.84
C GLU A 51 1.35 -1.05 -5.38
N ILE A 52 2.40 -1.54 -4.72
CA ILE A 52 2.83 -1.04 -3.42
C ILE A 52 4.21 -0.40 -3.51
N MET A 53 4.49 0.54 -2.63
CA MET A 53 5.78 1.20 -2.47
C MET A 53 6.26 1.10 -1.03
N ASN A 54 7.58 1.01 -0.86
CA ASN A 54 8.22 1.26 0.42
C ASN A 54 8.79 2.70 0.45
N PRO A 55 8.06 3.68 0.98
CA PRO A 55 8.55 5.04 1.12
C PRO A 55 9.47 5.23 2.34
N THR A 56 9.65 4.20 3.17
CA THR A 56 10.50 4.26 4.38
C THR A 56 11.99 4.23 4.03
N SER A 57 12.84 4.46 5.04
CA SER A 57 14.30 4.45 4.88
C SER A 57 14.96 3.07 5.02
N ALA A 58 14.19 2.02 5.32
CA ALA A 58 14.70 0.67 5.56
C ALA A 58 14.00 -0.37 4.68
N ALA A 59 14.70 -1.47 4.36
CA ALA A 59 14.07 -2.58 3.67
C ALA A 59 13.01 -3.22 4.57
N VAL A 60 11.85 -3.55 4.00
CA VAL A 60 10.73 -4.19 4.71
C VAL A 60 10.63 -5.65 4.26
N ASP A 61 10.54 -6.55 5.22
CA ASP A 61 10.24 -7.97 4.98
C ASP A 61 8.72 -8.15 4.86
N LEU A 62 8.26 -8.59 3.70
CA LEU A 62 6.84 -8.77 3.39
C LEU A 62 6.30 -10.14 3.83
N SER A 63 7.10 -10.98 4.50
CA SER A 63 6.70 -12.35 4.87
C SER A 63 5.38 -12.42 5.63
N ASP A 64 5.10 -11.43 6.48
CA ASP A 64 3.87 -11.35 7.29
C ASP A 64 2.87 -10.32 6.74
N TYR A 65 3.03 -9.91 5.47
CA TYR A 65 2.13 -8.98 4.78
C TYR A 65 1.16 -9.74 3.87
N TYR A 66 -0.04 -9.19 3.76
CA TYR A 66 -1.17 -9.75 3.05
C TYR A 66 -1.89 -8.66 2.28
N VAL A 67 -2.55 -9.05 1.20
CA VAL A 67 -3.42 -8.18 0.41
C VAL A 67 -4.80 -8.82 0.26
N SER A 68 -5.84 -8.00 0.35
CA SER A 68 -7.22 -8.44 0.15
C SER A 68 -8.07 -7.32 -0.44
N ASP A 69 -9.10 -7.69 -1.19
CA ASP A 69 -10.15 -6.80 -1.68
C ASP A 69 -11.46 -6.89 -0.87
N ASN A 70 -11.47 -7.70 0.19
CA ASN A 70 -12.68 -8.06 0.90
C ASN A 70 -12.64 -7.64 2.36
N SER A 71 -13.63 -6.86 2.80
CA SER A 71 -13.75 -6.38 4.18
C SER A 71 -13.82 -7.48 5.26
N GLY A 72 -14.01 -8.75 4.91
CA GLY A 72 -13.92 -9.87 5.84
C GLY A 72 -12.50 -10.27 6.22
N TYR A 73 -11.44 -9.68 5.64
CA TYR A 73 -10.04 -10.12 5.77
C TYR A 73 -9.58 -10.33 7.22
N TYR A 74 -10.01 -9.48 8.15
CA TYR A 74 -9.61 -9.54 9.56
C TYR A 74 -10.07 -10.81 10.29
N THR A 75 -11.03 -11.55 9.72
CA THR A 75 -11.54 -12.82 10.25
C THR A 75 -10.61 -14.01 10.00
N LEU A 76 -9.55 -13.83 9.19
CA LEU A 76 -8.41 -14.74 9.01
C LEU A 76 -7.86 -15.31 10.34
N THR A 77 -7.92 -14.49 11.40
CA THR A 77 -7.45 -14.79 12.75
C THR A 77 -8.30 -15.82 13.49
N SER A 78 -9.54 -16.05 13.04
CA SER A 78 -10.55 -16.83 13.75
C SER A 78 -10.85 -18.20 13.12
N GLY A 79 -10.17 -18.53 12.02
CA GLY A 79 -10.37 -19.78 11.28
C GLY A 79 -10.29 -19.55 9.77
N PRO A 80 -10.66 -20.56 8.96
CA PRO A 80 -10.67 -20.43 7.51
C PRO A 80 -11.55 -19.25 7.07
N TRP A 81 -10.93 -18.28 6.41
CA TRP A 81 -11.65 -17.24 5.72
C TRP A 81 -12.43 -17.87 4.57
N THR A 82 -13.72 -17.55 4.50
CA THR A 82 -14.59 -17.96 3.41
C THR A 82 -15.00 -16.71 2.65
N PHE A 83 -14.98 -16.77 1.32
CA PHE A 83 -15.49 -15.69 0.47
C PHE A 83 -16.85 -15.19 1.00
N SER A 84 -16.90 -13.92 1.40
CA SER A 84 -18.15 -13.23 1.71
C SER A 84 -18.38 -12.17 0.66
N GLY A 85 -19.19 -12.47 -0.37
CA GLY A 85 -19.33 -11.57 -1.52
C GLY A 85 -19.70 -12.30 -2.80
N THR A 86 -19.16 -11.80 -3.92
CA THR A 86 -19.38 -12.37 -5.25
C THR A 86 -18.47 -13.59 -5.43
N PRO A 87 -19.01 -14.80 -5.63
CA PRO A 87 -18.18 -15.99 -5.77
C PRO A 87 -17.16 -15.83 -6.91
N GLY A 88 -15.88 -15.90 -6.57
CA GLY A 88 -14.80 -16.02 -7.54
C GLY A 88 -14.02 -14.74 -7.87
N SER A 89 -14.42 -13.54 -7.42
CA SER A 89 -13.60 -12.32 -7.59
C SER A 89 -12.76 -11.99 -6.36
N ASP A 90 -13.35 -12.13 -5.16
CA ASP A 90 -12.69 -11.78 -3.90
C ASP A 90 -11.38 -12.56 -3.67
N PHE A 91 -10.40 -11.96 -3.00
CA PHE A 91 -9.13 -12.59 -2.64
C PHE A 91 -8.60 -12.17 -1.26
N LEU A 92 -7.85 -13.08 -0.66
CA LEU A 92 -6.95 -12.85 0.47
C LEU A 92 -5.68 -13.64 0.21
N ALA A 93 -4.59 -12.94 -0.07
CA ALA A 93 -3.31 -13.52 -0.42
C ALA A 93 -2.18 -12.99 0.47
N GLN A 94 -1.11 -13.77 0.61
CA GLN A 94 0.09 -13.45 1.39
C GLN A 94 1.29 -13.32 0.44
N PHE A 95 2.23 -12.43 0.73
CA PHE A 95 3.50 -12.43 0.01
C PHE A 95 4.30 -13.71 0.31
N PRO A 96 5.09 -14.23 -0.64
CA PRO A 96 6.01 -15.33 -0.37
C PRO A 96 7.06 -14.96 0.70
N SER A 97 7.40 -15.91 1.56
CA SER A 97 8.38 -15.69 2.63
C SER A 97 9.75 -15.29 2.09
N GLY A 98 10.40 -14.33 2.76
CA GLY A 98 11.68 -13.75 2.36
C GLY A 98 11.58 -12.68 1.26
N THR A 99 10.39 -12.27 0.87
CA THR A 99 10.19 -11.13 -0.04
C THR A 99 10.61 -9.83 0.66
N MET A 100 11.62 -9.15 0.14
CA MET A 100 12.13 -7.90 0.70
C MET A 100 11.84 -6.73 -0.24
N LEU A 101 11.13 -5.70 0.25
CA LEU A 101 10.91 -4.47 -0.49
C LEU A 101 11.91 -3.39 -0.03
N GLN A 102 12.82 -3.00 -0.93
CA GLN A 102 13.88 -2.02 -0.61
C GLN A 102 13.33 -0.60 -0.45
N PRO A 103 14.03 0.30 0.28
CA PRO A 103 13.67 1.71 0.35
C PRO A 103 13.47 2.34 -1.03
N GLY A 104 12.35 3.03 -1.22
CA GLY A 104 11.97 3.71 -2.46
C GLY A 104 11.56 2.77 -3.62
N ALA A 105 11.59 1.45 -3.40
CA ALA A 105 11.18 0.49 -4.42
C ALA A 105 9.65 0.35 -4.48
N VAL A 106 9.17 0.03 -5.68
CA VAL A 106 7.79 -0.35 -5.97
C VAL A 106 7.71 -1.83 -6.32
N LEU A 107 6.54 -2.42 -6.14
CA LEU A 107 6.27 -3.83 -6.38
C LEU A 107 4.84 -4.00 -6.90
N VAL A 108 4.68 -4.76 -7.97
CA VAL A 108 3.40 -4.95 -8.66
C VAL A 108 2.88 -6.38 -8.51
N ILE A 109 1.63 -6.50 -8.10
CA ILE A 109 0.86 -7.74 -8.05
C ILE A 109 -0.23 -7.65 -9.12
N ALA A 110 -0.24 -8.54 -10.11
CA ALA A 110 -1.25 -8.52 -11.17
C ALA A 110 -2.09 -9.80 -11.21
N GLY A 111 -3.36 -9.65 -11.58
CA GLY A 111 -4.27 -10.76 -11.81
C GLY A 111 -3.90 -11.59 -13.03
N GLU A 112 -4.52 -12.76 -13.15
CA GLU A 112 -4.45 -13.59 -14.35
C GLU A 112 -5.46 -13.09 -15.40
N ALA A 113 -5.05 -13.03 -16.66
CA ALA A 113 -5.94 -12.65 -17.76
C ALA A 113 -6.93 -13.76 -18.10
N ALA A 114 -8.17 -13.39 -18.45
CA ALA A 114 -9.14 -14.36 -18.97
C ALA A 114 -8.72 -14.91 -20.35
N SER A 115 -7.94 -14.14 -21.11
CA SER A 115 -7.45 -14.49 -22.44
C SER A 115 -6.05 -13.94 -22.71
N GLY A 116 -5.37 -14.41 -23.77
CA GLY A 116 -3.98 -14.00 -24.02
C GLY A 116 -3.78 -12.53 -24.44
N ASN A 117 -4.83 -11.81 -24.83
CA ASN A 117 -4.70 -10.47 -25.44
C ASN A 117 -5.03 -9.31 -24.49
N ASP A 118 -5.53 -9.57 -23.28
CA ASP A 118 -5.88 -8.57 -22.28
C ASP A 118 -5.01 -8.66 -21.02
N GLY A 119 -3.95 -9.47 -21.05
CA GLY A 119 -3.05 -9.66 -19.92
C GLY A 119 -2.13 -8.49 -19.63
N PHE A 120 -1.74 -8.35 -18.36
CA PHE A 120 -0.83 -7.32 -17.86
C PHE A 120 0.42 -7.12 -18.74
N GLU A 121 1.09 -8.22 -19.13
CA GLU A 121 2.28 -8.14 -20.00
C GLU A 121 1.94 -7.56 -21.38
N THR A 122 0.84 -7.99 -21.99
CA THR A 122 0.41 -7.51 -23.30
C THR A 122 0.14 -6.01 -23.28
N LEU A 123 -0.43 -5.49 -22.19
CA LEU A 123 -0.76 -4.07 -22.05
C LEU A 123 0.45 -3.20 -21.70
N PHE A 124 1.27 -3.64 -20.75
CA PHE A 124 2.35 -2.82 -20.20
C PHE A 124 3.74 -3.16 -20.75
N GLY A 125 3.88 -4.22 -21.55
CA GLY A 125 5.13 -4.65 -22.14
C GLY A 125 6.17 -5.16 -21.12
N LYS A 126 5.72 -5.56 -19.92
CA LYS A 126 6.57 -6.04 -18.82
C LYS A 126 5.82 -7.00 -17.90
N CYS A 127 6.57 -7.81 -17.17
CA CYS A 127 6.03 -8.71 -16.17
C CYS A 127 5.70 -7.96 -14.86
N PRO A 128 4.65 -8.37 -14.13
CA PRO A 128 4.49 -7.98 -12.73
C PRO A 128 5.52 -8.71 -11.86
N ASP A 129 5.71 -8.27 -10.62
CA ASP A 129 6.59 -8.93 -9.64
C ASP A 129 5.95 -10.22 -9.10
N PHE A 130 4.64 -10.18 -8.88
CA PHE A 130 3.85 -11.37 -8.52
C PHE A 130 2.59 -11.49 -9.36
N THR A 131 2.18 -12.74 -9.58
CA THR A 131 0.85 -13.08 -10.08
C THR A 131 -0.10 -13.44 -8.94
N LEU A 132 -1.33 -12.97 -9.02
CA LEU A 132 -2.43 -13.35 -8.15
C LEU A 132 -3.38 -14.27 -8.91
N ASN A 133 -3.43 -15.54 -8.52
CA ASN A 133 -4.31 -16.55 -9.12
C ASN A 133 -4.76 -17.61 -8.11
N SER A 134 -5.91 -18.24 -8.38
CA SER A 134 -6.53 -19.24 -7.49
C SER A 134 -5.73 -20.53 -7.30
N THR A 135 -4.70 -20.77 -8.10
CA THR A 135 -3.86 -21.98 -7.99
C THR A 135 -2.62 -21.77 -7.12
N GLY A 136 -2.25 -20.51 -6.86
CA GLY A 136 -1.00 -20.18 -6.17
C GLY A 136 0.24 -20.65 -6.92
N THR A 137 0.17 -20.75 -8.26
CA THR A 137 1.27 -21.23 -9.09
C THR A 137 1.87 -20.12 -9.93
N ALA A 138 3.20 -20.19 -10.10
CA ALA A 138 3.93 -19.24 -10.92
C ALA A 138 3.47 -19.30 -12.38
N LEU A 139 3.41 -18.14 -13.03
CA LEU A 139 3.05 -18.03 -14.44
C LEU A 139 4.28 -17.68 -15.28
N SER A 140 4.17 -17.93 -16.59
CA SER A 140 5.20 -17.55 -17.55
C SER A 140 4.87 -16.17 -18.11
N CYS A 141 5.90 -15.33 -18.22
CA CYS A 141 5.88 -14.02 -18.85
C CYS A 141 7.10 -13.93 -19.79
N GLY A 142 7.10 -13.05 -20.78
CA GLY A 142 8.23 -12.86 -21.72
C GLY A 142 9.56 -12.51 -21.03
N GLY A 143 9.51 -11.97 -19.81
CA GLY A 143 10.68 -11.73 -18.96
C GLY A 143 11.13 -12.90 -18.08
N GLY A 144 10.41 -14.03 -18.07
CA GLY A 144 10.73 -15.21 -17.25
C GLY A 144 9.54 -15.78 -16.48
N SER A 145 9.83 -16.47 -15.38
CA SER A 145 8.78 -16.96 -14.47
C SER A 145 8.42 -15.88 -13.46
N VAL A 146 7.12 -15.60 -13.33
CA VAL A 146 6.56 -14.69 -12.33
C VAL A 146 6.06 -15.54 -11.15
N PRO A 147 6.62 -15.38 -9.95
CA PRO A 147 6.16 -16.09 -8.77
C PRO A 147 4.71 -15.71 -8.42
N ALA A 148 3.96 -16.65 -7.84
CA ALA A 148 2.62 -16.35 -7.34
C ALA A 148 2.63 -15.80 -5.92
N MET A 149 1.63 -14.98 -5.62
CA MET A 149 1.22 -14.74 -4.24
C MET A 149 0.80 -16.07 -3.59
N LYS A 150 1.11 -16.23 -2.31
CA LYS A 150 0.74 -17.41 -1.54
C LYS A 150 -0.72 -17.32 -1.14
N ILE A 151 -1.44 -18.43 -1.29
CA ILE A 151 -2.77 -18.60 -0.67
C ILE A 151 -2.53 -19.05 0.78
N PRO A 152 -2.80 -18.21 1.80
CA PRO A 152 -2.56 -18.62 3.17
C PRO A 152 -3.56 -19.70 3.59
N ALA A 153 -3.23 -20.50 4.60
CA ALA A 153 -4.03 -21.67 5.01
C ALA A 153 -5.49 -21.31 5.36
N ASN A 154 -5.69 -20.10 5.89
CA ASN A 154 -6.99 -19.54 6.23
C ASN A 154 -7.45 -18.47 5.23
N GLY A 155 -6.91 -18.41 4.01
CA GLY A 155 -7.35 -17.48 2.97
C GLY A 155 -7.72 -18.19 1.68
N SER A 156 -8.21 -17.43 0.71
CA SER A 156 -8.54 -17.95 -0.61
C SER A 156 -8.44 -16.84 -1.67
N VAL A 157 -8.18 -17.23 -2.91
CA VAL A 157 -8.16 -16.31 -4.05
C VAL A 157 -9.23 -16.76 -5.03
N GLY A 158 -10.03 -15.81 -5.50
CA GLY A 158 -11.06 -16.02 -6.50
C GLY A 158 -10.54 -16.64 -7.79
N SER A 159 -11.41 -17.37 -8.50
CA SER A 159 -11.06 -18.07 -9.75
C SER A 159 -11.50 -17.32 -11.03
N SER A 160 -12.07 -16.12 -10.89
CA SER A 160 -12.50 -15.27 -12.00
C SER A 160 -11.31 -14.55 -12.62
N ALA A 161 -10.55 -15.25 -13.46
CA ALA A 161 -9.50 -14.65 -14.28
C ALA A 161 -10.08 -13.47 -15.09
N GLY A 162 -9.33 -12.37 -15.15
CA GLY A 162 -9.68 -11.13 -15.84
C GLY A 162 -10.81 -10.32 -15.22
N SER A 163 -11.14 -10.54 -13.95
CA SER A 163 -12.17 -9.80 -13.20
C SER A 163 -12.01 -10.01 -11.69
N LEU A 164 -10.79 -9.89 -11.17
CA LEU A 164 -10.54 -9.99 -9.73
C LEU A 164 -10.94 -8.70 -9.01
N ILE A 165 -10.75 -7.54 -9.65
CA ILE A 165 -11.02 -6.22 -9.10
C ILE A 165 -12.23 -5.59 -9.83
N SER A 166 -13.21 -5.08 -9.10
CA SER A 166 -14.41 -4.50 -9.68
C SER A 166 -14.21 -3.08 -10.25
N ASN A 167 -14.64 -2.88 -11.51
CA ASN A 167 -14.65 -1.56 -12.16
C ASN A 167 -15.60 -0.53 -11.54
N GLN A 168 -16.53 -0.96 -10.68
CA GLN A 168 -17.59 -0.08 -10.16
C GLN A 168 -17.30 0.43 -8.75
N ARG A 169 -16.81 -0.47 -7.90
CA ARG A 169 -16.49 -0.25 -6.49
C ARG A 169 -15.76 -1.47 -5.96
N GLU A 170 -14.75 -1.24 -5.15
CA GLU A 170 -14.05 -2.25 -4.36
C GLU A 170 -13.30 -1.52 -3.22
N MET A 171 -12.67 -2.29 -2.36
CA MET A 171 -11.56 -1.84 -1.55
C MET A 171 -10.32 -2.68 -1.84
N ILE A 172 -9.14 -2.18 -1.49
CA ILE A 172 -7.91 -2.95 -1.38
C ILE A 172 -7.29 -2.59 -0.04
N VAL A 173 -6.84 -3.61 0.70
CA VAL A 173 -6.12 -3.43 1.96
C VAL A 173 -4.81 -4.18 1.91
N LEU A 174 -3.74 -3.50 2.30
CA LEU A 174 -2.47 -4.09 2.70
C LEU A 174 -2.52 -4.22 4.22
N PHE A 175 -2.28 -5.40 4.75
CA PHE A 175 -2.32 -5.65 6.19
C PHE A 175 -1.23 -6.64 6.62
N THR A 176 -0.94 -6.70 7.92
CA THR A 176 -0.01 -7.67 8.49
C THR A 176 -0.64 -8.55 9.55
N TRP A 177 -0.19 -9.81 9.58
CA TRP A 177 -0.53 -10.78 10.61
C TRP A 177 0.59 -11.80 10.80
N ASP A 178 0.97 -12.06 12.05
CA ASP A 178 2.07 -12.97 12.41
C ASP A 178 1.69 -14.47 12.38
N GLY A 179 0.47 -14.80 11.94
CA GLY A 179 -0.04 -16.17 11.92
C GLY A 179 -0.63 -16.67 13.25
N SER A 180 -0.63 -15.86 14.31
CA SER A 180 -1.01 -16.28 15.68
C SER A 180 -1.77 -15.25 16.51
N SER A 181 -1.60 -13.96 16.24
CA SER A 181 -2.24 -12.86 16.94
C SER A 181 -3.75 -12.90 16.76
N SER A 182 -4.51 -12.47 17.76
CA SER A 182 -5.98 -12.45 17.69
C SER A 182 -6.53 -11.34 16.78
N THR A 183 -5.67 -10.43 16.34
CA THR A 183 -6.01 -9.32 15.45
C THR A 183 -4.98 -9.19 14.35
N VAL A 184 -5.40 -8.62 13.22
CA VAL A 184 -4.49 -8.10 12.19
C VAL A 184 -4.16 -6.65 12.48
N LYS A 185 -3.16 -6.10 11.79
CA LYS A 185 -2.92 -4.65 11.74
C LYS A 185 -2.98 -4.18 10.30
N ASP A 186 -3.67 -3.08 10.09
CA ASP A 186 -3.78 -2.49 8.76
C ASP A 186 -2.47 -1.75 8.44
N VAL A 187 -2.11 -1.68 7.17
CA VAL A 187 -0.87 -1.03 6.71
C VAL A 187 -1.19 0.10 5.76
N ASP A 188 -2.07 -0.12 4.79
CA ASP A 188 -2.64 0.94 3.95
C ASP A 188 -3.96 0.41 3.38
N TYR A 189 -4.86 1.32 2.99
CA TYR A 189 -6.21 1.03 2.53
C TYR A 189 -6.61 1.99 1.42
N VAL A 190 -7.27 1.47 0.38
CA VAL A 190 -7.93 2.30 -0.63
C VAL A 190 -9.29 1.72 -0.96
N THR A 191 -10.27 2.59 -1.22
CA THR A 191 -11.58 2.22 -1.75
C THR A 191 -12.00 3.20 -2.84
N TRP A 192 -12.75 2.73 -3.83
CA TRP A 192 -13.32 3.56 -4.88
C TRP A 192 -14.79 3.20 -5.10
N GLY A 193 -15.45 4.03 -5.91
CA GLY A 193 -16.88 3.92 -6.17
C GLY A 193 -17.72 4.63 -5.11
N THR A 194 -18.89 5.09 -5.54
CA THR A 194 -19.78 5.94 -4.72
C THR A 194 -20.77 5.15 -3.88
N THR A 195 -20.94 3.86 -4.16
CA THR A 195 -21.85 2.98 -3.41
C THR A 195 -21.04 2.23 -2.36
N PHE A 196 -21.55 2.21 -1.13
CA PHE A 196 -21.02 1.39 -0.05
C PHE A 196 -22.13 0.42 0.37
N ASP A 197 -22.00 -0.84 -0.03
CA ASP A 197 -22.88 -1.90 0.45
C ASP A 197 -22.15 -2.64 1.59
N ALA A 198 -22.87 -3.52 2.29
CA ALA A 198 -22.22 -4.46 3.18
C ALA A 198 -21.13 -5.22 2.38
N ASN A 199 -19.92 -5.21 2.94
CA ASN A 199 -18.71 -5.84 2.42
C ASN A 199 -17.84 -5.07 1.42
N THR A 200 -18.27 -3.92 0.90
CA THR A 200 -17.46 -3.15 -0.09
C THR A 200 -16.53 -2.11 0.54
N ARG A 201 -16.64 -1.91 1.86
CA ARG A 201 -15.78 -1.07 2.69
C ARG A 201 -15.65 -1.70 4.07
N ILE A 202 -14.47 -1.60 4.67
CA ILE A 202 -14.19 -2.17 6.00
C ILE A 202 -14.62 -1.21 7.11
N ASP A 203 -15.28 -1.73 8.14
CA ASP A 203 -15.46 -1.05 9.42
C ASP A 203 -15.40 -2.09 10.55
N LYS A 204 -14.29 -2.09 11.30
CA LYS A 204 -14.08 -2.98 12.46
C LYS A 204 -14.61 -2.41 13.77
N THR A 205 -15.38 -1.33 13.74
CA THR A 205 -15.96 -0.73 14.95
C THR A 205 -16.81 -1.75 15.73
N GLY A 206 -16.49 -1.89 17.01
CA GLY A 206 -17.18 -2.83 17.91
C GLY A 206 -16.76 -4.29 17.75
N LYS A 207 -15.76 -4.60 16.90
CA LYS A 207 -15.15 -5.93 16.84
C LYS A 207 -14.13 -6.08 17.97
N THR A 208 -14.14 -7.22 18.65
CA THR A 208 -13.24 -7.49 19.78
C THR A 208 -11.78 -7.38 19.36
N GLY A 209 -11.00 -6.58 20.09
CA GLY A 209 -9.57 -6.37 19.84
C GLY A 209 -9.24 -5.23 18.89
N TYR A 210 -10.23 -4.68 18.17
CA TYR A 210 -10.03 -3.58 17.23
C TYR A 210 -10.48 -2.24 17.84
N GLN A 211 -9.75 -1.17 17.49
CA GLN A 211 -10.21 0.20 17.64
C GLN A 211 -11.31 0.53 16.62
N PRO A 212 -12.10 1.59 16.84
CA PRO A 212 -13.06 2.06 15.86
C PRO A 212 -12.37 2.51 14.57
N ASP A 213 -12.87 2.03 13.44
CA ASP A 213 -12.54 2.55 12.11
C ASP A 213 -13.45 3.75 11.79
N THR A 214 -13.15 4.48 10.73
CA THR A 214 -14.10 5.42 10.11
C THR A 214 -15.26 4.64 9.48
N GLN A 215 -16.49 5.01 9.85
CA GLN A 215 -17.71 4.33 9.39
C GLN A 215 -17.75 4.25 7.87
N ALA A 216 -18.20 3.13 7.32
CA ALA A 216 -18.18 2.87 5.87
C ALA A 216 -18.83 3.98 5.02
N ASP A 217 -19.88 4.61 5.52
CA ASP A 217 -20.61 5.71 4.88
C ASP A 217 -19.90 7.08 5.00
N GLN A 218 -18.89 7.18 5.85
CA GLN A 218 -18.05 8.37 6.08
C GLN A 218 -16.68 8.26 5.41
N GLN A 219 -16.28 7.08 4.95
CA GLN A 219 -15.05 6.90 4.17
C GLN A 219 -15.15 7.63 2.84
N LYS A 220 -14.06 8.31 2.47
CA LYS A 220 -13.99 9.14 1.28
C LYS A 220 -13.25 8.39 0.17
N PRO A 221 -13.96 7.83 -0.83
CA PRO A 221 -13.35 7.00 -1.85
C PRO A 221 -12.45 7.80 -2.80
N ALA A 222 -11.48 7.12 -3.39
CA ALA A 222 -10.72 7.62 -4.51
C ALA A 222 -11.64 7.92 -5.70
N ASP A 223 -11.36 9.03 -6.40
CA ASP A 223 -12.05 9.34 -7.66
C ASP A 223 -11.42 8.53 -8.80
N GLN A 224 -12.07 7.42 -9.14
CA GLN A 224 -11.70 6.60 -10.29
C GLN A 224 -11.94 7.30 -11.65
N GLY A 225 -12.63 8.44 -11.66
CA GLY A 225 -13.01 9.15 -12.87
C GLY A 225 -14.10 8.43 -13.66
N VAL A 226 -14.19 8.77 -14.95
CA VAL A 226 -15.16 8.15 -15.86
C VAL A 226 -14.57 6.84 -16.38
N PRO A 227 -15.27 5.70 -16.27
CA PRO A 227 -14.83 4.44 -16.88
C PRO A 227 -14.49 4.68 -18.35
N ALA A 228 -13.24 4.42 -18.74
CA ALA A 228 -12.84 4.57 -20.13
C ALA A 228 -13.65 3.60 -21.02
N SER A 229 -13.67 3.83 -22.33
CA SER A 229 -14.26 2.89 -23.29
C SER A 229 -13.76 1.47 -23.04
N ALA A 230 -14.60 0.45 -23.24
CA ALA A 230 -14.24 -0.95 -23.02
C ALA A 230 -12.86 -1.28 -23.61
N GLY A 231 -11.94 -1.76 -22.76
CA GLY A 231 -10.57 -2.13 -23.13
C GLY A 231 -9.52 -1.02 -22.97
N ALA A 232 -9.90 0.23 -22.68
CA ALA A 232 -8.92 1.28 -22.38
C ALA A 232 -8.44 1.20 -20.92
N PRO A 233 -7.15 1.44 -20.67
CA PRO A 233 -6.58 1.36 -19.33
C PRO A 233 -7.13 2.47 -18.43
N LEU A 234 -7.34 2.15 -17.16
CA LEU A 234 -7.64 3.11 -16.10
C LEU A 234 -7.12 2.59 -14.78
N ALA A 235 -6.45 3.46 -14.05
CA ALA A 235 -6.01 3.23 -12.69
C ALA A 235 -6.39 4.41 -11.78
N ILE A 236 -6.27 4.18 -10.47
CA ILE A 236 -6.13 5.24 -9.48
C ILE A 236 -4.69 5.27 -8.97
N GLU A 237 -4.07 6.44 -8.98
CA GLU A 237 -2.67 6.66 -8.63
C GLU A 237 -2.56 7.58 -7.41
N ARG A 238 -1.80 7.18 -6.40
CA ARG A 238 -1.50 8.00 -5.23
C ARG A 238 -0.60 9.17 -5.63
N CYS A 239 -1.04 10.39 -5.31
CA CYS A 239 -0.38 11.67 -5.57
C CYS A 239 -0.22 12.55 -4.31
N ALA A 240 -0.75 12.13 -3.17
CA ALA A 240 -0.46 12.74 -1.88
C ALA A 240 -0.38 11.67 -0.79
N MET A 241 0.35 11.97 0.26
CA MET A 241 0.49 11.11 1.44
C MET A 241 -0.74 11.29 2.32
N GLU A 242 -1.60 10.27 2.38
CA GLU A 242 -2.57 10.02 3.47
C GLU A 242 -3.35 11.24 3.94
N THR A 243 -3.89 11.99 2.97
CA THR A 243 -4.50 13.29 3.24
C THR A 243 -5.67 13.16 4.20
N GLY A 244 -5.57 13.78 5.37
CA GLY A 244 -6.65 13.81 6.35
C GLY A 244 -6.81 12.52 7.18
N GLU A 245 -5.87 11.59 7.05
CA GLU A 245 -5.83 10.39 7.87
C GLU A 245 -5.60 10.72 9.36
N LYS A 246 -6.29 10.01 10.26
CA LYS A 246 -6.04 10.09 11.70
C LYS A 246 -4.85 9.19 12.05
N THR A 247 -3.78 9.81 12.53
CA THR A 247 -2.54 9.12 12.88
C THR A 247 -2.55 8.40 14.23
N THR A 248 -3.68 8.39 14.94
CA THR A 248 -3.81 7.72 16.24
C THR A 248 -5.22 7.18 16.44
N GLY A 249 -5.35 6.15 17.29
CA GLY A 249 -6.64 5.61 17.71
C GLY A 249 -7.27 4.65 16.71
N GLY A 250 -6.53 4.16 15.72
CA GLY A 250 -6.98 3.15 14.77
C GLY A 250 -6.23 1.82 14.88
N ASN A 251 -6.43 0.98 13.86
CA ASN A 251 -5.95 -0.41 13.78
C ASN A 251 -4.66 -0.57 12.96
N GLY A 252 -4.11 0.54 12.45
CA GLY A 252 -2.89 0.57 11.65
C GLY A 252 -1.65 0.09 12.41
N ILE A 253 -0.63 -0.32 11.67
CA ILE A 253 0.64 -0.83 12.23
C ILE A 253 1.34 0.19 13.15
N THR A 254 1.10 1.48 12.91
CA THR A 254 1.58 2.65 13.67
C THR A 254 0.48 3.30 14.52
N GLY A 255 -0.71 2.71 14.59
CA GLY A 255 -1.87 3.20 15.35
C GLY A 255 -2.80 4.14 14.58
N HIS A 256 -2.57 4.30 13.27
CA HIS A 256 -3.38 5.08 12.36
C HIS A 256 -4.75 4.43 12.10
N ASP A 257 -5.71 5.23 11.64
CA ASP A 257 -7.00 4.79 11.11
C ASP A 257 -6.97 4.92 9.58
N GLU A 258 -6.46 3.88 8.91
CA GLU A 258 -6.29 3.81 7.44
C GLU A 258 -7.59 4.13 6.67
N THR A 259 -8.74 3.89 7.29
CA THR A 259 -10.06 4.14 6.68
C THR A 259 -10.49 5.61 6.72
N SER A 260 -9.77 6.45 7.44
CA SER A 260 -10.09 7.87 7.60
C SER A 260 -9.50 8.77 6.52
N GLU A 261 -8.62 8.24 5.68
CA GLU A 261 -7.99 8.97 4.59
C GLU A 261 -9.04 9.61 3.64
N ASP A 262 -8.78 10.86 3.24
CA ASP A 262 -9.44 11.49 2.10
C ASP A 262 -8.81 11.03 0.78
N MET A 263 -9.20 9.83 0.33
CA MET A 263 -8.61 9.23 -0.87
C MET A 263 -8.96 10.01 -2.13
N SER A 264 -10.02 10.84 -2.12
CA SER A 264 -10.32 11.75 -3.22
C SER A 264 -9.28 12.87 -3.37
N ALA A 265 -8.56 13.19 -2.29
CA ALA A 265 -7.45 14.13 -2.30
C ALA A 265 -6.10 13.44 -2.52
N SER A 266 -5.95 12.19 -2.06
CA SER A 266 -4.70 11.44 -2.17
C SER A 266 -4.53 10.70 -3.49
N PHE A 267 -5.60 10.21 -4.11
CA PHE A 267 -5.57 9.46 -5.36
C PHE A 267 -6.15 10.26 -6.52
N LYS A 268 -5.64 10.02 -7.72
CA LYS A 268 -6.15 10.60 -8.97
C LYS A 268 -6.37 9.50 -9.99
N SER A 269 -7.40 9.66 -10.83
CA SER A 269 -7.59 8.79 -11.98
C SER A 269 -6.47 8.98 -13.01
N ALA A 270 -5.99 7.86 -13.57
CA ALA A 270 -4.93 7.80 -14.56
C ALA A 270 -5.39 6.97 -15.76
N ALA A 271 -5.51 7.62 -16.93
CA ALA A 271 -5.83 6.95 -18.20
C ALA A 271 -4.60 6.38 -18.92
N THR A 272 -3.40 6.65 -18.39
CA THR A 272 -2.12 6.12 -18.87
C THR A 272 -1.32 5.59 -17.69
N PRO A 273 -1.79 4.50 -17.05
CA PRO A 273 -1.13 3.91 -15.89
C PRO A 273 0.32 3.52 -16.14
N SER A 274 1.12 3.50 -15.08
CA SER A 274 2.57 3.29 -15.17
C SER A 274 3.14 2.26 -14.18
N PRO A 275 2.50 1.09 -14.01
CA PRO A 275 2.81 0.14 -12.93
C PRO A 275 4.29 -0.23 -12.88
N GLY A 276 4.87 -0.39 -11.71
CA GLY A 276 6.30 -0.61 -11.52
C GLY A 276 7.13 0.67 -11.65
N THR A 277 6.48 1.84 -11.56
CA THR A 277 7.16 3.15 -11.57
C THR A 277 6.52 4.04 -10.51
N LYS A 278 7.34 4.62 -9.61
CA LYS A 278 6.86 5.64 -8.69
C LYS A 278 6.11 6.74 -9.46
N ASN A 279 4.84 6.97 -9.08
CA ASN A 279 4.05 8.06 -9.61
C ASN A 279 4.78 9.40 -9.44
N SER A 280 4.93 10.13 -10.53
CA SER A 280 5.65 11.41 -10.53
C SER A 280 4.99 12.49 -9.67
N CYS A 281 3.70 12.34 -9.37
CA CYS A 281 2.95 13.23 -8.50
C CYS A 281 3.10 12.89 -7.01
N LEU A 282 3.58 11.70 -6.66
CA LEU A 282 3.80 11.29 -5.28
C LEU A 282 5.11 11.94 -4.76
N PRO A 283 5.06 12.74 -3.67
CA PRO A 283 6.22 13.48 -3.16
C PRO A 283 7.38 12.58 -2.71
#